data_AF-A0A9W4L623-F1
#
_entry.id   AF-A0A9W4L623-F1
#
_cell.length_a   1.000
_cell.length_b   1.000
_cell.length_c   1.000
_cell.angle_alpha   90.00
_cell.angle_beta   90.00
_cell.angle_gamma   90.00
#
_symmetry.space_group_name_H-M   'P 1'
#
loop_
_entity.id
_entity.type
_entity.pdbx_description
1 polymer ?
#
loop_
_entity_poly.entity_id
_entity_poly.type
_entity_poly.pdbx_seq_one_letter_code
_entity_poly.pdbx_strand_id
1 'polypeptide(L)' 'MGLQTNDERVRLREVKESDLPIFFEQQLDPAANYMAAFTSKEDPSDKVAFLTHWKNIISNRDIQKMTIIMCCGQHSQV' A
#
# COMPACT_ATOMS: atom_id res chain seq x y z
N MET A 1 13.82 23.46 -13.38
CA MET A 1 12.48 23.07 -12.89
C MET A 1 12.71 22.19 -11.66
N GLY A 2 12.73 22.80 -10.48
CA GLY A 2 13.18 22.16 -9.25
C GLY A 2 12.07 21.37 -8.59
N LEU A 3 12.27 20.08 -8.38
CA LEU A 3 11.50 19.29 -7.42
C LEU A 3 12.21 19.41 -6.08
N GLN A 4 11.88 20.44 -5.31
CA GLN A 4 12.15 20.44 -3.87
C GLN A 4 11.06 19.58 -3.22
N THR A 5 11.30 18.28 -3.10
CA THR A 5 10.47 17.42 -2.26
C THR A 5 10.88 17.66 -0.82
N ASN A 6 10.11 18.50 -0.11
CA ASN A 6 10.16 18.56 1.34
C ASN A 6 9.71 17.18 1.86
N ASP A 7 10.70 16.33 2.16
CA ASP A 7 10.61 14.90 2.53
C ASP A 7 9.92 14.65 3.89
N GLU A 8 9.22 15.66 4.42
CA GLU A 8 8.54 15.60 5.72
C GLU A 8 7.09 15.10 5.62
N ARG A 9 6.57 14.93 4.40
CA ARG A 9 5.18 14.50 4.16
C ARG A 9 5.04 13.00 3.97
N VAL A 10 6.10 12.28 3.68
CA VAL A 10 6.08 10.84 3.49
C VAL A 10 6.50 10.17 4.78
N ARG A 11 5.68 9.26 5.32
CA ARG A 11 6.00 8.54 6.57
C ARG A 11 5.75 7.05 6.40
N LEU A 12 6.53 6.26 7.12
CA LEU A 12 6.29 4.83 7.29
C LEU A 12 5.50 4.57 8.58
N ARG A 13 4.57 3.63 8.51
CA ARG A 13 3.77 3.15 9.66
C ARG A 13 3.55 1.66 9.52
N GLU A 14 3.43 0.92 10.62
CA GLU A 14 3.00 -0.49 10.57
C GLU A 14 1.67 -0.65 9.83
N VAL A 15 1.53 -1.70 9.01
CA VAL A 15 0.28 -2.02 8.31
C VAL A 15 -0.83 -2.36 9.31
N LYS A 16 -2.05 -1.86 9.07
CA LYS A 16 -3.27 -2.20 9.80
C LYS A 16 -4.25 -2.91 8.88
N GLU A 17 -5.17 -3.69 9.45
CA GLU A 17 -6.23 -4.36 8.68
C GLU A 17 -7.11 -3.37 7.91
N SER A 18 -7.28 -2.15 8.42
CA SER A 18 -8.00 -1.07 7.73
C SER A 18 -7.36 -0.61 6.43
N ASP A 19 -6.08 -0.95 6.20
CA ASP A 19 -5.37 -0.61 4.96
C ASP A 19 -5.66 -1.61 3.83
N LEU A 20 -6.13 -2.82 4.18
CA LEU A 20 -6.35 -3.91 3.21
C LEU A 20 -7.34 -3.55 2.09
N PRO A 21 -8.48 -2.87 2.34
CA PRO A 21 -9.36 -2.43 1.27
C PRO A 21 -8.66 -1.51 0.25
N ILE A 22 -7.77 -0.63 0.73
CA ILE A 22 -7.03 0.31 -0.12
C ILE A 22 -6.00 -0.45 -0.96
N PHE A 23 -5.26 -1.39 -0.36
CA PHE A 23 -4.31 -2.24 -1.08
C PHE A 23 -4.98 -3.09 -2.15
N PHE A 24 -6.19 -3.58 -1.89
CA PHE A 24 -6.96 -4.32 -2.88
C PHE A 24 -7.30 -3.45 -4.09
N GLU A 25 -7.79 -2.22 -3.87
CA GLU A 25 -8.05 -1.27 -4.96
C GLU A 25 -6.79 -0.95 -5.77
N GLN A 26 -5.64 -0.77 -5.10
CA GLN A 26 -4.36 -0.53 -5.77
C GLN A 26 -3.89 -1.73 -6.60
N GLN A 27 -4.08 -2.96 -6.11
CA GLN A 27 -3.76 -4.18 -6.86
C GLN A 27 -4.63 -4.33 -8.12
N LEU A 28 -5.85 -3.78 -8.13
CA LEU A 28 -6.70 -3.82 -9.31
C LEU A 28 -6.24 -2.86 -10.41
N ASP A 29 -5.37 -1.89 -10.12
CA ASP A 29 -4.85 -0.96 -11.12
C ASP A 29 -4.04 -1.71 -12.19
N PRO A 30 -4.48 -1.74 -13.46
CA PRO A 30 -3.78 -2.42 -14.53
C PRO A 30 -2.37 -1.87 -14.77
N ALA A 31 -2.15 -0.57 -14.54
CA ALA A 31 -0.83 0.03 -14.68
C ALA A 31 0.11 -0.46 -13.56
N ALA A 32 -0.39 -0.57 -12.32
CA ALA A 32 0.37 -1.14 -11.22
C ALA A 32 0.74 -2.61 -11.49
N ASN A 33 -0.22 -3.40 -11.99
CA ASN A 33 0.03 -4.80 -12.36
C ASN A 33 1.05 -4.95 -13.48
N TYR A 34 0.99 -4.09 -14.50
CA TYR A 34 1.98 -4.07 -15.58
C TYR A 34 3.38 -3.72 -15.05
N MET A 35 3.48 -2.70 -14.20
CA MET A 35 4.75 -2.24 -13.63
C MET A 35 5.36 -3.24 -12.64
N ALA A 36 4.54 -3.99 -11.91
CA ALA A 36 5.01 -4.98 -10.96
C ALA A 36 5.75 -6.14 -11.66
N ALA A 37 5.46 -6.43 -12.93
CA ALA A 37 6.07 -7.48 -13.76
C ALA A 37 6.06 -8.91 -13.18
N PHE A 38 5.54 -9.11 -11.96
CA PHE A 38 5.15 -10.39 -11.41
C PHE A 38 3.76 -10.71 -11.93
N THR A 39 3.67 -11.45 -13.03
CA THR A 39 2.40 -12.01 -13.46
C THR A 39 1.95 -13.02 -12.41
N SER A 40 1.12 -12.57 -11.46
CA SER A 40 0.42 -13.47 -10.56
C SER A 40 -0.27 -14.53 -11.43
N LYS A 41 -0.03 -15.81 -11.15
CA LYS A 41 -0.73 -16.91 -11.84
C LYS A 41 -2.24 -16.89 -11.55
N GLU A 42 -2.64 -16.12 -10.54
CA GLU A 42 -4.00 -16.04 -10.01
C GLU A 42 -4.66 -14.70 -10.38
N ASP A 43 -6.00 -14.69 -10.37
CA ASP A 43 -6.84 -13.55 -10.69
C ASP A 43 -6.63 -12.40 -9.69
N PRO A 44 -6.15 -11.21 -10.11
CA PRO A 44 -5.92 -10.08 -9.21
C PRO A 44 -7.22 -9.54 -8.59
N SER A 45 -8.39 -9.93 -9.12
CA SER A 45 -9.71 -9.56 -8.60
C SER A 45 -10.30 -10.54 -7.57
N ASP A 46 -9.60 -11.65 -7.28
CA ASP A 46 -10.03 -12.57 -6.22
C ASP A 46 -9.78 -11.97 -4.82
N LYS A 47 -10.84 -11.40 -4.27
CA LYS A 47 -10.84 -10.79 -2.94
C LYS A 47 -10.62 -11.82 -1.81
N VAL A 48 -11.07 -13.07 -1.98
CA VAL A 48 -10.93 -14.11 -0.94
C VAL A 48 -9.49 -14.58 -0.87
N ALA A 49 -8.86 -14.81 -2.02
CA ALA A 49 -7.43 -15.14 -2.10
C ALA A 49 -6.58 -14.00 -1.51
N PHE A 50 -6.86 -12.75 -1.87
CA PHE A 50 -6.19 -11.57 -1.33
C PHE A 50 -6.26 -11.50 0.20
N LEU A 51 -7.47 -11.61 0.79
CA LEU A 51 -7.65 -11.53 2.24
C LEU A 51 -6.96 -12.68 2.97
N THR A 52 -7.01 -13.90 2.42
CA THR A 52 -6.34 -15.07 3.00
C THR A 52 -4.83 -14.88 3.04
N HIS A 53 -4.25 -14.39 1.94
CA HIS A 53 -2.83 -14.06 1.87
C HIS A 53 -2.42 -13.02 2.91
N TRP A 54 -3.14 -11.89 2.97
CA TRP A 54 -2.83 -10.81 3.90
C TRP A 54 -3.03 -11.21 5.37
N LYS A 55 -4.00 -12.06 5.69
CA LYS A 55 -4.18 -12.59 7.05
C LYS A 55 -2.97 -13.41 7.51
N ASN A 56 -2.44 -14.26 6.63
CA ASN A 56 -1.24 -15.05 6.91
C ASN A 56 -0.02 -14.14 7.10
N ILE A 57 0.11 -13.12 6.26
CA ILE A 57 1.16 -12.12 6.41
C ILE A 57 1.01 -11.45 7.78
N ILE A 58 -0.10 -10.76 8.04
CA ILE A 58 -0.34 -9.94 9.25
C ILE A 58 -0.07 -10.73 10.53
N SER A 59 -0.53 -11.98 10.60
CA SER A 59 -0.33 -12.85 11.76
C SER A 59 1.12 -13.31 12.00
N ASN A 60 1.96 -13.31 10.96
CA ASN A 60 3.36 -13.72 11.08
C ASN A 60 4.21 -12.60 11.69
N ARG A 61 4.74 -12.83 12.89
CA ARG A 61 5.56 -11.87 13.65
C ARG A 61 6.97 -11.67 13.12
N ASP A 62 7.47 -12.61 12.30
CA ASP A 62 8.81 -12.52 11.73
C ASP A 62 8.86 -11.57 10.51
N ILE A 63 7.68 -11.17 9.99
CA ILE A 63 7.56 -10.26 8.86
C ILE A 63 7.30 -8.83 9.36
N GLN A 64 8.23 -7.92 9.08
CA GLN A 64 8.00 -6.48 9.27
C GLN A 64 7.19 -5.91 8.11
N LYS A 65 6.09 -5.23 8.42
CA LYS A 65 5.13 -4.76 7.42
C LYS A 65 4.87 -3.29 7.65
N MET A 66 5.35 -2.47 6.72
CA MET A 66 5.20 -1.03 6.79
C MET A 66 4.43 -0.53 5.57
N THR A 67 3.54 0.43 5.79
CA THR A 67 2.82 1.16 4.76
C THR A 67 3.33 2.60 4.71
N ILE A 68 3.33 3.15 3.50
CA ILE A 68 3.68 4.54 3.25
C ILE A 68 2.40 5.37 3.38
N ILE A 69 2.43 6.40 4.22
CA ILE A 69 1.36 7.38 4.35
C ILE A 69 1.86 8.73 3.87
N MET A 70 1.01 9.45 3.14
CA MET A 70 1.21 10.86 2.81
C MET A 70 0.49 11.69 3.86
N CYS A 71 1.24 12.37 4.72
CA CYS A 71 0.70 13.38 5.61
C CYS A 71 0.41 14.66 4.78
N CYS A 72 -0.86 15.01 4.65
CA CYS A 72 -1.23 16.34 4.17
C CYS A 72 -0.72 17.35 5.20
N GLY A 73 0.26 18.18 4.82
CA GLY A 73 0.77 19.22 5.70
C GLY A 73 -0.35 20.18 6.07
N GLN A 74 -0.52 20.47 7.37
CA GLN A 74 -1.42 21.52 7.82
C GLN A 74 -0.87 22.87 7.39
N HIS A 75 -1.19 23.31 6.18
CA HIS A 75 -1.06 24.71 5.82
C HIS A 75 -2.29 25.43 6.42
N SER A 76 -2.20 25.78 7.70
CA SER A 76 -3.08 26.78 8.29
C SER A 76 -2.72 28.11 7.65
N GLN A 77 -3.52 28.54 6.68
CA GLN A 77 -3.48 29.91 6.20
C GLN A 77 -3.92 30.80 7.37
N VAL A 78 -3.00 31.67 7.83
CA VAL A 78 -3.33 32.90 8.57
C VAL A 78 -3.65 34.01 7.57
#